data_AF-A0A7X8IJ71-F1
#
_entry.id   AF-A0A7X8IJ71-F1
#
_cell.length_a   1.000
_cell.length_b   1.000
_cell.length_c   1.000
_cell.angle_alpha   90.00
_cell.angle_beta   90.00
_cell.angle_gamma   90.00
#
_symmetry.space_group_name_H-M   'P 1'
#
loop_
_entity.id
_entity.type
_entity.pdbx_description
1 polymer ?
#
loop_
_entity_poly.entity_id
_entity_poly.type
_entity_poly.pdbx_seq_one_letter_code
_entity_poly.pdbx_strand_id
1 'polypeptide(L)'
;MKLVNLFTLLFLFTLLSCKEKDEIVSYPIVYSNFPITDNSIKAFTKNGEITDPNTVNYIKKQYGYLLTGMNSFSTQDDVILTFLSPEKVKLRNFDSDYSDTLNLLKKENLIYLERKDTVSALVDLLFYSFNKLFNYKPLYYEEIPLPCSAGFCKAAKYKPCYYVKTDGENLILPMIDFIYRHQDICIYCVLKINNEFCRDSVPNIDAKDTVIVNEYYLKFKKQSSN
;
A
#
# COMPACT_ATOMS: atom_id res chain seq x y z
N MET A 1 56.66 11.16 -22.37
CA MET A 1 56.33 11.68 -21.02
C MET A 1 55.19 12.70 -20.99
N LYS A 2 54.23 12.70 -21.94
CA LYS A 2 53.07 13.64 -21.95
C LYS A 2 51.69 12.97 -21.86
N LEU A 3 51.55 11.70 -22.25
CA LEU A 3 50.27 10.98 -22.16
C LEU A 3 49.92 10.48 -20.75
N VAL A 4 50.93 10.06 -19.97
CA VAL A 4 50.70 9.48 -18.63
C VAL A 4 50.06 10.51 -17.69
N ASN A 5 50.48 11.78 -17.76
CA ASN A 5 49.91 12.87 -16.96
C ASN A 5 48.46 13.23 -17.34
N LEU A 6 48.02 12.97 -18.57
CA LEU A 6 46.65 13.27 -19.00
C LEU A 6 45.65 12.25 -18.44
N PHE A 7 46.06 10.97 -18.38
CA PHE A 7 45.24 9.91 -17.80
C PHE A 7 45.10 10.04 -16.28
N THR A 8 46.15 10.48 -15.57
CA THR A 8 46.05 10.74 -14.11
C THR A 8 45.12 11.91 -13.82
N LEU A 9 45.12 12.95 -14.67
CA LEU A 9 44.25 14.11 -14.52
C LEU A 9 42.77 13.76 -14.79
N LEU A 10 42.49 12.93 -15.80
CA LEU A 10 41.12 12.46 -16.09
C LEU A 10 40.55 11.59 -14.95
N PHE A 11 41.39 10.75 -14.34
CA PHE A 11 40.99 9.88 -13.21
C PHE A 11 40.67 10.69 -11.93
N LEU A 12 41.37 11.80 -11.73
CA LEU A 12 41.09 12.75 -10.62
C LEU A 12 39.77 13.51 -10.82
N PHE A 13 39.39 13.84 -12.06
CA PHE A 13 38.11 14.48 -12.36
C PHE A 13 36.92 13.53 -12.18
N THR A 14 37.07 12.23 -12.45
CA THR A 14 36.01 11.24 -12.19
C THR A 14 35.76 11.01 -10.71
N LEU A 15 36.75 11.21 -9.84
CA LEU A 15 36.60 11.11 -8.39
C LEU A 15 35.90 12.33 -7.76
N LEU A 16 36.02 13.51 -8.38
CA LEU A 16 35.37 14.74 -7.92
C LEU A 16 33.91 14.88 -8.40
N SER A 17 33.53 14.18 -9.47
CA SER A 17 32.15 14.19 -9.98
C SER A 17 31.19 13.28 -9.19
N CYS A 18 31.68 12.57 -8.17
CA CYS A 18 30.90 11.63 -7.35
C CYS A 18 30.66 12.15 -5.92
N LYS A 19 30.54 13.48 -5.75
CA LYS A 19 29.96 14.07 -4.55
C LYS A 19 28.68 14.80 -4.96
N GLU A 20 27.62 14.04 -5.19
CA GLU A 20 26.32 14.54 -4.79
C GLU A 20 26.48 14.94 -3.32
N LYS A 21 26.15 16.18 -2.99
CA LYS A 21 26.04 16.61 -1.60
C LYS A 21 24.90 15.78 -1.02
N ASP A 22 25.24 14.63 -0.43
CA ASP A 22 24.35 13.96 0.49
C ASP A 22 24.04 15.00 1.57
N GLU A 23 22.84 15.58 1.52
CA GLU A 23 22.31 16.28 2.68
C GLU A 23 22.44 15.32 3.85
N ILE A 24 23.12 15.76 4.92
CA ILE A 24 23.22 14.96 6.13
C ILE A 24 21.81 14.90 6.72
N VAL A 25 21.09 13.84 6.37
CA VAL A 25 19.75 13.57 6.88
C VAL A 25 19.90 13.17 8.34
N SER A 26 19.50 14.09 9.24
CA SER A 26 19.45 13.80 10.67
C SER A 26 18.21 12.96 10.98
N TYR A 27 18.41 11.85 11.67
CA TYR A 27 17.36 10.97 12.18
C TYR A 27 17.15 11.22 13.68
N PRO A 28 15.93 11.02 14.22
CA PRO A 28 14.75 10.53 13.53
C PRO A 28 14.05 11.59 12.67
N ILE A 29 13.39 11.15 11.59
CA ILE A 29 12.48 11.99 10.81
C ILE A 29 11.05 11.55 11.10
N VAL A 30 10.20 12.49 11.49
CA VAL A 30 8.80 12.22 11.82
C VAL A 30 7.90 12.73 10.70
N TYR A 31 6.98 11.88 10.28
CA TYR A 31 5.91 12.19 9.34
C TYR A 31 4.58 11.92 10.02
N SER A 32 3.63 12.83 9.88
CA SER A 32 2.26 12.62 10.37
C SER A 32 1.22 12.92 9.30
N ASN A 33 0.09 12.20 9.37
CA ASN A 33 -0.96 12.33 8.39
C ASN A 33 -1.77 13.62 8.59
N PHE A 34 -2.33 14.11 7.48
CA PHE A 34 -3.47 15.01 7.51
C PHE A 34 -4.79 14.22 7.60
N PRO A 35 -5.88 14.86 8.07
CA PRO A 35 -7.23 14.33 7.91
C PRO A 35 -7.54 13.99 6.46
N ILE A 36 -8.26 12.90 6.22
CA ILE A 36 -8.78 12.57 4.89
C ILE A 36 -9.96 13.49 4.56
N THR A 37 -9.83 14.25 3.47
CA THR A 37 -10.88 15.14 2.96
C THR A 37 -11.53 14.64 1.67
N ASP A 38 -10.81 13.80 0.92
CA ASP A 38 -11.21 13.37 -0.41
C ASP A 38 -11.16 11.84 -0.53
N ASN A 39 -12.19 11.28 -1.15
CA ASN A 39 -12.31 9.86 -1.44
C ASN A 39 -13.11 9.63 -2.73
N SER A 40 -12.96 8.45 -3.34
CA SER A 40 -13.64 8.11 -4.57
C SER A 40 -14.27 6.72 -4.49
N ILE A 41 -15.60 6.67 -4.46
CA ILE A 41 -16.36 5.42 -4.56
C ILE A 41 -16.61 5.09 -6.02
N LYS A 42 -16.08 3.94 -6.47
CA LYS A 42 -16.24 3.39 -7.82
C LYS A 42 -16.74 1.96 -7.73
N ALA A 43 -17.38 1.49 -8.80
CA ALA A 43 -17.84 0.12 -8.89
C ALA A 43 -17.47 -0.51 -10.23
N PHE A 44 -17.17 -1.80 -10.21
CA PHE A 44 -16.66 -2.55 -11.35
C PHE A 44 -17.40 -3.87 -11.49
N THR A 45 -17.72 -4.22 -12.72
CA THR A 45 -18.15 -5.56 -13.12
C THR A 45 -17.13 -6.13 -14.08
N LYS A 46 -17.30 -7.38 -14.52
CA LYS A 46 -16.47 -7.96 -15.58
C LYS A 46 -16.37 -7.09 -16.86
N ASN A 47 -17.39 -6.27 -17.13
CA ASN A 47 -17.47 -5.43 -18.32
C ASN A 47 -16.81 -4.05 -18.17
N GLY A 48 -16.23 -3.73 -17.00
CA GLY A 48 -15.61 -2.44 -16.75
C GLY A 48 -16.20 -1.70 -15.55
N GLU A 49 -15.79 -0.43 -15.43
CA GLU A 49 -16.33 0.51 -14.44
C GLU A 49 -17.80 0.84 -14.76
N ILE A 50 -18.64 0.84 -13.73
CA ILE A 50 -20.02 1.30 -13.84
C ILE A 50 -20.01 2.83 -13.83
N THR A 51 -20.37 3.44 -14.96
CA THR A 51 -20.37 4.91 -15.11
C THR A 51 -21.77 5.52 -15.20
N ASP A 52 -22.83 4.72 -15.30
CA ASP A 52 -24.21 5.20 -15.33
C ASP A 52 -24.55 5.95 -14.02
N PRO A 53 -24.91 7.25 -14.08
CA PRO A 53 -25.11 8.06 -12.86
C PRO A 53 -26.18 7.52 -11.91
N ASN A 54 -27.26 6.95 -12.42
CA ASN A 54 -28.34 6.40 -11.59
C ASN A 54 -27.86 5.17 -10.82
N THR A 55 -27.15 4.28 -11.50
CA THR A 55 -26.56 3.08 -10.90
C THR A 55 -25.47 3.43 -9.90
N VAL A 56 -24.60 4.39 -10.22
CA VAL A 56 -23.56 4.89 -9.29
C VAL A 56 -24.19 5.49 -8.04
N ASN A 57 -25.23 6.31 -8.18
CA ASN A 57 -25.94 6.90 -7.04
C ASN A 57 -26.64 5.85 -6.19
N TYR A 58 -27.24 4.83 -6.82
CA TYR A 58 -27.81 3.68 -6.11
C TYR A 58 -26.75 2.95 -5.29
N ILE A 59 -25.59 2.64 -5.89
CA ILE A 59 -24.47 1.97 -5.21
C ILE A 59 -24.00 2.78 -4.02
N LYS A 60 -23.78 4.09 -4.18
CA LYS A 60 -23.38 4.98 -3.08
C LYS A 60 -24.41 4.97 -1.95
N LYS A 61 -25.70 5.03 -2.26
CA LYS A 61 -26.77 4.98 -1.26
C LYS A 61 -26.86 3.63 -0.54
N GLN A 62 -26.71 2.53 -1.26
CA GLN A 62 -26.86 1.18 -0.70
C GLN A 62 -25.64 0.69 0.05
N TYR A 63 -24.43 1.04 -0.39
CA TYR A 63 -23.20 0.43 0.12
C TYR A 63 -22.21 1.44 0.71
N GLY A 64 -22.40 2.74 0.48
CA GLY A 64 -21.48 3.77 0.97
C GLY A 64 -21.33 3.76 2.50
N TYR A 65 -22.38 3.40 3.24
CA TYR A 65 -22.34 3.32 4.70
C TYR A 65 -21.43 2.20 5.23
N LEU A 66 -21.05 1.22 4.39
CA LEU A 66 -20.13 0.15 4.74
C LEU A 66 -18.67 0.55 4.51
N LEU A 67 -18.40 1.53 3.63
CA LEU A 67 -17.06 1.95 3.21
C LEU A 67 -16.52 3.09 4.09
N THR A 68 -16.31 2.78 5.37
CA THR A 68 -16.05 3.76 6.44
C THR A 68 -14.63 3.79 6.96
N GLY A 69 -13.70 3.04 6.36
CA GLY A 69 -12.32 2.94 6.83
C GLY A 69 -11.59 4.28 6.84
N MET A 70 -11.94 5.20 5.95
CA MET A 70 -11.41 6.57 5.93
C MET A 70 -11.72 7.37 7.20
N ASN A 71 -12.81 7.04 7.92
CA ASN A 71 -13.23 7.78 9.12
C ASN A 71 -12.26 7.59 10.29
N SER A 72 -11.46 6.51 10.27
CA SER A 72 -10.36 6.28 11.22
C SER A 72 -9.19 7.27 11.06
N PHE A 73 -9.21 8.12 10.03
CA PHE A 73 -8.15 9.09 9.68
C PHE A 73 -8.73 10.50 9.60
N SER A 74 -9.65 10.82 10.51
CA SER A 74 -10.39 12.09 10.53
C SER A 74 -9.66 13.20 11.27
N THR A 75 -8.56 12.89 11.96
CA THR A 75 -7.75 13.87 12.68
C THR A 75 -6.29 13.85 12.23
N GLN A 76 -5.60 14.95 12.52
CA GLN A 76 -4.16 15.02 12.30
C GLN A 76 -3.47 14.10 13.31
N ASP A 77 -2.37 13.47 12.89
CA ASP A 77 -1.52 12.62 13.75
C ASP A 77 -2.17 11.28 14.18
N ASP A 78 -3.32 10.90 13.62
CA ASP A 78 -3.90 9.55 13.75
C ASP A 78 -2.87 8.46 13.38
N VAL A 79 -1.97 8.76 12.44
CA VAL A 79 -0.91 7.89 11.95
C VAL A 79 0.40 8.64 11.93
N ILE A 80 1.42 8.05 12.55
CA ILE A 80 2.77 8.60 12.61
C ILE A 80 3.77 7.57 12.09
N LEU A 81 4.60 8.01 11.15
CA LEU A 81 5.76 7.30 10.65
C LEU A 81 7.02 7.99 11.18
N THR A 82 7.80 7.28 11.99
CA THR A 82 9.08 7.77 12.50
C THR A 82 10.21 6.98 11.87
N PHE A 83 10.91 7.59 10.92
CA PHE A 83 12.09 7.01 10.30
C PHE A 83 13.23 7.08 11.31
N LEU A 84 13.75 5.92 11.71
CA LEU A 84 14.81 5.78 12.71
C LEU A 84 16.19 5.74 12.06
N SER A 85 16.25 5.25 10.82
CA SER A 85 17.45 5.17 9.98
C SER A 85 17.01 5.05 8.51
N PRO A 86 17.95 5.00 7.54
CA PRO A 86 17.60 4.77 6.13
C PRO A 86 16.81 3.49 5.85
N GLU A 87 16.89 2.49 6.74
CA GLU A 87 16.31 1.15 6.54
C GLU A 87 15.26 0.77 7.60
N LYS A 88 14.94 1.68 8.53
CA LYS A 88 14.05 1.40 9.66
C LYS A 88 13.03 2.49 9.86
N VAL A 89 11.78 2.10 10.00
CA VAL A 89 10.68 3.01 10.34
C VAL A 89 9.84 2.42 11.46
N LYS A 90 9.41 3.27 12.38
CA LYS A 90 8.43 2.93 13.40
C LYS A 90 7.07 3.46 12.94
N LEU A 91 6.09 2.56 12.83
CA LEU A 91 4.70 2.91 12.54
C LEU A 91 3.89 2.85 13.83
N ARG A 92 3.27 3.97 14.23
CA ARG A 92 2.21 3.96 15.26
C ARG A 92 0.89 3.64 14.56
N ASN A 93 0.30 2.51 14.94
CA ASN A 93 -0.77 1.88 14.18
C ASN A 93 -2.16 2.45 14.49
N PHE A 94 -3.08 2.24 13.55
CA PHE A 94 -4.39 2.91 13.43
C PHE A 94 -5.41 2.69 14.57
N ASP A 95 -5.21 1.65 15.40
CA ASP A 95 -6.21 1.19 16.38
C ASP A 95 -5.59 0.87 17.77
N SER A 96 -4.31 1.18 18.00
CA SER A 96 -3.64 0.88 19.27
C SER A 96 -2.38 1.72 19.49
N ASP A 97 -2.01 1.98 20.74
CA ASP A 97 -0.70 2.51 21.13
C ASP A 97 0.48 1.58 20.77
N TYR A 98 0.19 0.39 20.22
CA TYR A 98 1.21 -0.49 19.70
C TYR A 98 1.92 0.15 18.50
N SER A 99 3.25 0.08 18.56
CA SER A 99 4.11 0.56 17.49
C SER A 99 4.97 -0.58 17.00
N ASP A 100 5.04 -0.74 15.69
CA ASP A 100 5.83 -1.77 15.04
C ASP A 100 7.05 -1.13 14.39
N THR A 101 8.22 -1.77 14.52
CA THR A 101 9.44 -1.34 13.84
C THR A 101 9.62 -2.19 12.59
N LEU A 102 9.43 -1.53 11.45
CA LEU A 102 9.40 -2.12 10.12
C LEU A 102 10.75 -1.93 9.42
N ASN A 103 11.08 -2.87 8.55
CA ASN A 103 12.16 -2.70 7.59
C ASN A 103 11.68 -1.83 6.44
N LEU A 104 12.52 -0.91 6.00
CA LEU A 104 12.26 -0.07 4.85
C LEU A 104 13.04 -0.58 3.65
N LEU A 105 12.34 -0.90 2.56
CA LEU A 105 12.95 -1.22 1.27
C LEU A 105 12.37 -0.32 0.18
N LYS A 106 13.23 0.42 -0.52
CA LYS A 106 12.82 1.22 -1.69
C LYS A 106 12.91 0.36 -2.93
N LYS A 107 11.83 0.28 -3.71
CA LYS A 107 11.80 -0.41 -5.00
C LYS A 107 10.90 0.37 -5.96
N GLU A 108 11.46 0.72 -7.12
CA GLU A 108 10.77 1.55 -8.11
C GLU A 108 10.25 2.85 -7.46
N ASN A 109 8.97 3.18 -7.65
CA ASN A 109 8.34 4.37 -7.09
C ASN A 109 7.63 4.12 -5.75
N LEU A 110 8.02 3.05 -5.04
CA LEU A 110 7.36 2.59 -3.81
C LEU A 110 8.38 2.33 -2.70
N ILE A 111 7.99 2.69 -1.48
CA ILE A 111 8.67 2.33 -0.25
C ILE A 111 7.85 1.23 0.42
N TYR A 112 8.47 0.08 0.61
CA TYR A 112 7.91 -1.06 1.32
C TYR A 112 8.30 -0.96 2.80
N LEU A 113 7.29 -0.89 3.67
CA LEU A 113 7.47 -0.99 5.12
C LEU A 113 7.10 -2.43 5.53
N GLU A 114 8.09 -3.30 5.53
CA GLU A 114 7.94 -4.74 5.74
C GLU A 114 8.07 -5.11 7.22
N ARG A 115 7.14 -5.89 7.75
CA ARG A 115 7.27 -6.48 9.10
C ARG A 115 8.40 -7.51 9.13
N LYS A 116 9.06 -7.62 10.29
CA LYS A 116 10.16 -8.59 10.47
C LYS A 116 9.68 -10.03 10.30
N ASP A 117 8.55 -10.36 10.92
CA ASP A 117 8.05 -11.72 11.04
C ASP A 117 7.07 -12.07 9.92
N THR A 118 7.09 -13.34 9.51
CA THR A 118 6.13 -13.89 8.56
C THR A 118 4.82 -14.23 9.25
N VAL A 119 3.71 -14.00 8.57
CA VAL A 119 2.39 -14.51 8.95
C VAL A 119 1.92 -15.56 7.94
N SER A 120 1.00 -16.41 8.37
CA SER A 120 0.35 -17.39 7.50
C SER A 120 -1.15 -17.12 7.46
N ALA A 121 -1.73 -17.11 6.27
CA ALA A 121 -3.18 -17.03 6.07
C ALA A 121 -3.62 -18.15 5.13
N LEU A 122 -4.80 -18.73 5.36
CA LEU A 122 -5.38 -19.68 4.42
C LEU A 122 -5.63 -18.97 3.09
N VAL A 123 -5.19 -19.61 2.00
CA VAL A 123 -5.48 -19.16 0.65
C VAL A 123 -6.78 -19.83 0.24
N ASP A 124 -7.87 -19.12 0.48
CA ASP A 124 -9.18 -19.49 -0.03
C ASP A 124 -9.46 -18.79 -1.38
N LEU A 125 -10.63 -19.07 -1.94
CA LEU A 125 -11.07 -18.48 -3.20
C LEU A 125 -11.07 -16.94 -3.12
N LEU A 126 -11.41 -16.39 -1.96
CA LEU A 126 -11.48 -14.97 -1.70
C LEU A 126 -10.08 -14.35 -1.65
N PHE A 127 -9.11 -15.00 -1.02
CA PHE A 127 -7.71 -14.57 -1.03
C PHE A 127 -7.16 -14.46 -2.45
N TYR A 128 -7.42 -15.44 -3.32
CA TYR A 128 -6.98 -15.38 -4.72
C TYR A 128 -7.66 -14.27 -5.52
N SER A 129 -8.98 -14.14 -5.36
CA SER A 129 -9.74 -13.08 -6.02
C SER A 129 -9.26 -11.72 -5.55
N PHE A 130 -9.14 -11.49 -4.25
CA PHE A 130 -8.72 -10.20 -3.68
C PHE A 130 -7.28 -9.87 -4.00
N ASN A 131 -6.37 -10.84 -3.96
CA ASN A 131 -4.97 -10.58 -4.25
C ASN A 131 -4.79 -10.08 -5.69
N LYS A 132 -5.57 -10.57 -6.66
CA LYS A 132 -5.51 -10.06 -8.04
C LYS A 132 -6.07 -8.65 -8.19
N LEU A 133 -7.01 -8.25 -7.33
CA LEU A 133 -7.69 -6.95 -7.40
C LEU A 133 -6.84 -5.77 -6.91
N PHE A 134 -5.65 -6.02 -6.39
CA PHE A 134 -4.77 -5.00 -5.81
C PHE A 134 -3.42 -4.93 -6.53
N ASN A 135 -2.87 -3.72 -6.67
CA ASN A 135 -1.61 -3.48 -7.39
C ASN A 135 -0.39 -4.03 -6.64
N TYR A 136 -0.32 -3.83 -5.33
CA TYR A 136 0.88 -4.14 -4.56
C TYR A 136 0.82 -5.53 -3.93
N LYS A 137 2.00 -6.13 -3.81
CA LYS A 137 2.22 -7.49 -3.30
C LYS A 137 3.36 -7.47 -2.28
N PRO A 138 3.32 -8.34 -1.25
CA PRO A 138 4.46 -8.54 -0.35
C PRO A 138 5.74 -8.88 -1.11
N LEU A 139 6.90 -8.50 -0.57
CA LEU A 139 8.20 -8.84 -1.15
C LEU A 139 8.52 -10.33 -0.96
N TYR A 140 8.14 -10.89 0.19
CA TYR A 140 8.20 -12.31 0.46
C TYR A 140 6.78 -12.90 0.47
N TYR A 141 6.56 -13.90 -0.37
CA TYR A 141 5.32 -14.65 -0.48
C TYR A 141 5.61 -16.09 -0.92
N GLU A 142 5.03 -17.06 -0.23
CA GLU A 142 5.17 -18.48 -0.52
C GLU A 142 3.83 -19.18 -0.26
N GLU A 143 3.41 -20.06 -1.16
CA GLU A 143 2.26 -20.93 -0.93
C GLU A 143 2.71 -22.28 -0.40
N ILE A 144 2.15 -22.69 0.74
CA ILE A 144 2.46 -23.94 1.42
C ILE A 144 1.22 -24.83 1.39
N PRO A 145 1.32 -26.09 0.95
CA PRO A 145 0.22 -27.03 1.04
C PRO A 145 -0.05 -27.40 2.51
N LEU A 146 -1.33 -27.39 2.89
CA LEU A 146 -1.79 -27.80 4.21
C LEU A 146 -2.71 -29.01 4.07
N PRO A 147 -2.45 -30.12 4.79
CA PRO A 147 -3.36 -31.26 4.77
C PRO A 147 -4.69 -30.88 5.45
N CYS A 148 -5.79 -31.28 4.82
CA CYS A 148 -7.14 -31.14 5.35
C CYS A 148 -7.91 -32.46 5.17
N SER A 149 -9.04 -32.62 5.87
CA SER A 149 -9.81 -33.88 5.86
C SER A 149 -10.28 -34.32 4.46
N ALA A 150 -10.39 -33.38 3.52
CA ALA A 150 -10.81 -33.62 2.13
C ALA A 150 -9.66 -33.55 1.11
N GLY A 151 -8.39 -33.49 1.54
CA GLY A 151 -7.22 -33.41 0.65
C GLY A 151 -6.19 -32.39 1.12
N PHE A 152 -5.88 -31.41 0.27
CA PHE A 152 -4.97 -30.31 0.60
C PHE A 152 -5.63 -28.96 0.35
N CYS A 153 -5.52 -28.05 1.32
CA CYS A 153 -5.69 -26.62 1.08
C CYS A 153 -4.31 -25.95 0.95
N LYS A 154 -4.30 -24.65 0.69
CA LYS A 154 -3.06 -23.85 0.64
C LYS A 154 -3.10 -22.79 1.73
N ALA A 155 -1.95 -22.47 2.28
CA ALA A 155 -1.73 -21.25 3.05
C ALA A 155 -0.65 -20.40 2.40
N ALA A 156 -0.84 -19.09 2.44
CA ALA A 156 0.13 -18.10 2.03
C ALA A 156 0.93 -17.72 3.26
N LYS A 157 2.23 -17.97 3.20
CA LYS A 157 3.21 -17.45 4.15
C LYS A 157 3.84 -16.20 3.53
N TYR A 158 3.72 -15.06 4.20
CA TYR A 158 4.21 -13.79 3.68
C TYR A 158 4.63 -12.86 4.80
N LYS A 159 5.41 -11.83 4.47
CA LYS A 159 5.69 -10.73 5.40
C LYS A 159 4.73 -9.58 5.11
N PRO A 160 3.90 -9.14 6.07
CA PRO A 160 3.02 -8.00 5.84
C PRO A 160 3.82 -6.75 5.48
N CYS A 161 3.36 -6.04 4.44
CA CYS A 161 3.95 -4.80 3.99
C CYS A 161 2.92 -3.68 4.03
N TYR A 162 3.38 -2.48 4.38
CA TYR A 162 2.73 -1.24 3.98
C TYR A 162 3.47 -0.64 2.77
N TYR A 163 2.74 -0.06 1.84
CA TYR A 163 3.21 0.52 0.60
C TYR A 163 3.03 2.03 0.66
N VAL A 164 4.12 2.75 0.45
CA VAL A 164 4.17 4.21 0.57
C VAL A 164 4.76 4.79 -0.70
N LYS A 165 4.11 5.81 -1.25
CA LYS A 165 4.61 6.61 -2.35
C LYS A 165 5.23 7.89 -1.83
N THR A 166 6.13 8.46 -2.60
CA THR A 166 6.68 9.80 -2.38
C THR A 166 6.03 10.80 -3.33
N ASP A 167 5.66 11.96 -2.83
CA ASP A 167 5.18 13.11 -3.61
C ASP A 167 5.94 14.37 -3.16
N GLY A 168 7.04 14.66 -3.85
CA GLY A 168 8.04 15.61 -3.37
C GLY A 168 8.61 15.18 -2.02
N GLU A 169 8.50 16.05 -1.01
CA GLU A 169 8.91 15.76 0.38
C GLU A 169 7.83 15.00 1.18
N ASN A 170 6.61 14.88 0.65
CA ASN A 170 5.50 14.23 1.34
C ASN A 170 5.48 12.73 1.07
N LEU A 171 4.84 12.00 1.98
CA LEU A 171 4.56 10.58 1.81
C LEU A 171 3.07 10.37 1.57
N ILE A 172 2.73 9.36 0.79
CA ILE A 172 1.35 8.99 0.49
C ILE A 172 1.17 7.49 0.76
N LEU A 173 0.29 7.15 1.71
CA LEU A 173 -0.24 5.78 1.81
C LEU A 173 -1.54 5.70 0.99
N PRO A 174 -1.59 4.95 -0.12
CA PRO A 174 -2.84 4.63 -0.77
C PRO A 174 -3.64 3.66 0.09
N MET A 175 -4.94 3.90 0.22
CA MET A 175 -5.84 3.07 0.99
C MET A 175 -7.12 2.78 0.22
N ILE A 176 -7.68 1.62 0.51
CA ILE A 176 -8.91 1.14 -0.09
C ILE A 176 -9.81 0.52 0.98
N ASP A 177 -11.07 0.92 0.96
CA ASP A 177 -12.16 0.07 1.44
C ASP A 177 -12.77 -0.66 0.25
N PHE A 178 -13.16 -1.90 0.47
CA PHE A 178 -13.54 -2.80 -0.60
C PHE A 178 -14.76 -3.61 -0.22
N ILE A 179 -15.70 -3.73 -1.15
CA ILE A 179 -16.83 -4.64 -1.09
C ILE A 179 -16.80 -5.56 -2.30
N TYR A 180 -16.85 -6.87 -2.04
CA TYR A 180 -17.08 -7.89 -3.05
C TYR A 180 -18.50 -8.44 -2.92
N ARG A 181 -19.28 -8.32 -3.99
CA ARG A 181 -20.64 -8.83 -4.05
C ARG A 181 -20.72 -9.98 -5.04
N HIS A 182 -21.03 -11.18 -4.54
CA HIS A 182 -21.27 -12.37 -5.37
C HIS A 182 -22.77 -12.62 -5.53
N GLN A 183 -23.27 -12.56 -6.76
CA GLN A 183 -24.64 -12.96 -7.14
C GLN A 183 -25.74 -12.51 -6.16
N ASP A 184 -25.80 -11.21 -5.86
CA ASP A 184 -26.77 -10.57 -4.94
C ASP A 184 -26.83 -11.10 -3.48
N ILE A 185 -26.11 -12.17 -3.13
CA ILE A 185 -26.32 -12.97 -1.92
C ILE A 185 -25.19 -12.80 -0.91
N CYS A 186 -23.94 -12.71 -1.38
CA CYS A 186 -22.80 -12.64 -0.49
C CYS A 186 -22.08 -11.29 -0.62
N ILE A 187 -21.92 -10.59 0.50
CA ILE A 187 -21.22 -9.31 0.58
C ILE A 187 -20.04 -9.49 1.53
N TYR A 188 -18.83 -9.38 1.00
CA TYR A 188 -17.61 -9.27 1.79
C TYR A 188 -17.20 -7.82 1.84
N CYS A 189 -16.98 -7.29 3.03
CA CYS A 189 -16.48 -5.94 3.23
C CYS A 189 -15.14 -5.99 3.97
N VAL A 190 -14.12 -5.35 3.42
CA VAL A 190 -12.80 -5.23 4.03
C VAL A 190 -12.38 -3.77 3.96
N LEU A 191 -11.98 -3.21 5.10
CA LEU A 191 -11.68 -1.78 5.25
C LEU A 191 -10.19 -1.55 5.49
N LYS A 192 -9.74 -0.32 5.24
CA LYS A 192 -8.38 0.15 5.57
C LYS A 192 -7.26 -0.72 4.96
N ILE A 193 -7.46 -1.22 3.75
CA ILE A 193 -6.42 -1.95 3.03
C ILE A 193 -5.42 -0.93 2.47
N ASN A 194 -4.17 -0.97 2.89
CA ASN A 194 -3.12 -0.16 2.28
C ASN A 194 -2.73 -0.76 0.92
N ASN A 195 -3.39 -0.30 -0.15
CA ASN A 195 -3.13 -0.70 -1.53
C ASN A 195 -3.84 0.23 -2.54
N GLU A 196 -3.70 -0.07 -3.83
CA GLU A 196 -4.49 0.53 -4.91
C GLU A 196 -5.22 -0.55 -5.73
N PHE A 197 -6.35 -0.18 -6.33
CA PHE A 197 -7.16 -1.10 -7.11
C PHE A 197 -6.47 -1.35 -8.44
N CYS A 198 -6.30 -2.63 -8.78
CA CYS A 198 -5.72 -3.03 -10.05
C CYS A 198 -6.79 -3.00 -11.13
N ARG A 199 -6.88 -1.91 -11.88
CA ARG A 199 -7.86 -1.79 -12.98
C ARG A 199 -7.68 -2.88 -14.05
N ASP A 200 -6.45 -3.30 -14.29
CA ASP A 200 -6.13 -4.38 -15.25
C ASP A 200 -6.67 -5.75 -14.79
N SER A 201 -7.04 -5.87 -13.51
CA SER A 201 -7.62 -7.10 -12.97
C SER A 201 -9.13 -7.22 -13.21
N VAL A 202 -9.81 -6.16 -13.67
CA VAL A 202 -11.27 -6.13 -13.90
C VAL A 202 -11.79 -7.30 -14.75
N PRO A 203 -11.11 -7.75 -15.83
CA PRO A 203 -11.54 -8.92 -16.60
C PRO A 203 -11.60 -10.23 -15.80
N ASN A 204 -10.93 -10.30 -14.64
CA ASN A 204 -10.95 -11.47 -13.75
C ASN A 204 -12.14 -11.48 -12.78
N ILE A 205 -12.95 -10.42 -12.73
CA ILE A 205 -14.20 -10.40 -11.96
C ILE A 205 -15.17 -11.39 -12.62
N ASP A 206 -15.87 -12.19 -11.82
CA ASP A 206 -16.89 -13.10 -12.35
C ASP A 206 -18.01 -12.31 -13.02
N ALA A 207 -18.67 -12.91 -14.02
CA ALA A 207 -19.71 -12.25 -14.81
C ALA A 207 -20.90 -11.79 -13.94
N LYS A 208 -21.13 -12.41 -12.79
CA LYS A 208 -22.22 -12.07 -11.88
C LYS A 208 -21.77 -11.31 -10.63
N ASP A 209 -20.51 -10.91 -10.59
CA ASP A 209 -19.93 -10.27 -9.41
C ASP A 209 -19.78 -8.77 -9.63
N THR A 210 -19.84 -8.03 -8.53
CA THR A 210 -19.60 -6.59 -8.53
C THR A 210 -18.60 -6.27 -7.42
N VAL A 211 -17.59 -5.49 -7.79
CA VAL A 211 -16.58 -4.96 -6.88
C VAL A 211 -16.88 -3.49 -6.66
N ILE A 212 -16.97 -3.04 -5.41
CA ILE A 212 -17.11 -1.64 -5.07
C ILE A 212 -15.89 -1.25 -4.24
N VAL A 213 -15.22 -0.17 -4.63
CA VAL A 213 -14.02 0.33 -3.96
C VAL A 213 -14.23 1.76 -3.55
N ASN A 214 -13.76 2.11 -2.35
CA ASN A 214 -13.55 3.48 -1.92
C ASN A 214 -12.04 3.73 -1.85
N GLU A 215 -11.49 4.44 -2.81
CA GLU A 215 -10.06 4.78 -2.84
C GLU A 215 -9.83 6.12 -2.15
N TYR A 216 -8.84 6.20 -1.26
CA TYR A 216 -8.44 7.42 -0.56
C TYR A 216 -6.93 7.39 -0.21
N TYR A 217 -6.35 8.56 0.09
CA TYR A 217 -4.90 8.72 0.25
C TYR A 217 -4.56 9.40 1.57
N LEU A 218 -3.85 8.70 2.47
CA LEU A 218 -3.26 9.34 3.64
C LEU A 218 -2.00 10.07 3.18
N LYS A 219 -2.09 11.40 3.15
CA LYS A 219 -0.94 12.27 2.89
C LYS A 219 -0.25 12.59 4.20
N PHE A 220 1.06 12.45 4.23
CA PHE A 220 1.88 12.76 5.39
C PHE A 220 2.83 13.91 5.06
N LYS A 221 2.99 14.80 6.04
CA LYS A 221 3.98 15.86 5.98
C LYS A 221 5.08 15.59 7.00
N LYS A 222 6.32 15.93 6.60
CA LYS A 222 7.46 15.94 7.51
C LYS A 222 7.19 16.98 8.61
N GLN A 223 7.26 16.56 9.86
CA GLN A 223 7.19 17.47 10.99
C GLN A 223 8.51 18.24 11.10
N SER A 224 8.41 19.55 11.38
CA SER A 224 9.58 20.35 11.69
C SER A 224 10.21 19.84 12.98
N SER A 225 11.53 19.65 12.99
CA SER A 225 12.28 19.38 14.21
C SER A 225 12.17 20.61 15.13
N ASN A 226 11.57 20.44 16.32
CA ASN A 226 11.66 21.43 17.39
C ASN A 226 13.05 21.43 18.01
#